data_AF-A0A3C1X7C8-F1
#
_entry.id   AF-A0A3C1X7C8-F1
#
_cell.length_a   1.000
_cell.length_b   1.000
_cell.length_c   1.000
_cell.angle_alpha   90.00
_cell.angle_beta   90.00
_cell.angle_gamma   90.00
#
_symmetry.space_group_name_H-M   'P 1'
#
loop_
_entity.id
_entity.type
_entity.pdbx_description
1 polymer ?
#
loop_
_entity_poly.entity_id
_entity_poly.type
_entity_poly.pdbx_seq_one_letter_code
_entity_poly.pdbx_strand_id
1 'polypeptide(L)'
;DEAAREKKRQLQEQRMKEARGGEERRNEELGRMKQELVALREKAQHPETPEEARGELKREIQQLEQRLKQAAGERPAVKKAEAGKPEKKPELTPELREQAERLELAARRVKHVRTAAENLMAAEMPDMAHELMQRAEGMERELAVAKEQLMHRAHAGQGEPRDERGPQREAEALRDENRALQNELRELRGLVEKLRAEGGR
;
A
#
# COMPACT_ATOMS: atom_id res chain seq x y z
N ASP A 1 15.20 -7.30 43.52
CA ASP A 1 14.37 -7.06 42.32
C ASP A 1 14.51 -5.69 41.66
N GLU A 2 14.84 -4.62 42.37
CA GLU A 2 15.02 -3.28 41.76
C GLU A 2 16.22 -3.19 40.81
N ALA A 3 17.38 -3.75 41.20
CA ALA A 3 18.58 -3.75 40.36
C ALA A 3 18.40 -4.43 38.99
N ALA A 4 17.55 -5.46 38.90
CA ALA A 4 17.27 -6.15 37.63
C ALA A 4 16.37 -5.31 36.71
N ARG A 5 15.43 -4.53 37.29
CA ARG A 5 14.55 -3.62 36.53
C ARG A 5 15.33 -2.41 36.01
N GLU A 6 16.26 -1.90 36.82
CA GLU A 6 17.13 -0.79 36.43
C GLU A 6 18.11 -1.18 35.31
N LYS A 7 18.74 -2.36 35.41
CA LYS A 7 19.59 -2.92 34.35
C LYS A 7 18.83 -3.14 33.04
N LYS A 8 17.56 -3.57 33.11
CA LYS A 8 16.69 -3.73 31.93
C LYS A 8 16.35 -2.38 31.27
N ARG A 9 16.10 -1.33 32.05
CA ARG A 9 15.86 0.03 31.55
C ARG A 9 17.11 0.61 30.88
N GLN A 10 18.28 0.45 31.50
CA GLN A 10 19.54 0.91 30.93
C GLN A 10 19.87 0.20 29.61
N LEU A 11 19.65 -1.12 29.52
CA LEU A 11 19.85 -1.88 28.28
C LEU A 11 18.87 -1.44 27.18
N GLN A 12 17.61 -1.17 27.54
CA GLN A 12 16.62 -0.68 26.58
C GLN A 12 16.95 0.74 26.09
N GLU A 13 17.44 1.61 26.97
CA GLU A 13 17.86 2.97 26.62
C GLU A 13 19.11 2.97 25.73
N GLN A 14 20.10 2.10 26.02
CA GLN A 14 21.26 1.91 25.14
C GLN A 14 20.85 1.45 23.75
N ARG A 15 19.96 0.46 23.65
CA ARG A 15 19.43 -0.01 22.36
C ARG A 15 18.68 1.08 21.59
N MET A 16 17.92 1.93 22.28
CA MET A 16 17.22 3.04 21.64
C MET A 16 18.19 4.13 21.15
N LYS A 17 19.26 4.41 21.90
CA LYS A 17 20.32 5.35 21.49
C LYS A 17 21.12 4.82 20.30
N GLU A 18 21.46 3.53 20.31
CA GLU A 18 22.12 2.86 19.18
C GLU A 18 21.23 2.82 17.93
N ALA A 19 19.94 2.54 18.08
CA ALA A 19 18.98 2.56 16.99
C ALA A 19 18.84 3.96 16.37
N ARG A 20 18.73 5.01 17.21
CA ARG A 20 18.68 6.41 16.75
C ARG A 20 19.97 6.82 16.04
N GLY A 21 21.12 6.51 16.61
CA GLY A 21 22.41 6.82 15.96
C GLY A 21 22.63 6.06 14.66
N GLY A 22 22.10 4.83 14.54
CA GLY A 22 22.10 4.08 13.29
C GLY A 22 21.19 4.69 12.22
N GLU A 23 20.02 5.18 12.62
CA GLU A 23 19.06 5.84 11.73
C GLU A 23 19.56 7.22 11.25
N GLU A 24 20.17 8.01 12.15
CA GLU A 24 20.79 9.30 11.81
C GLU A 24 21.92 9.13 10.80
N ARG A 25 22.85 8.18 11.02
CA ARG A 25 23.93 7.88 10.07
C ARG A 25 23.41 7.44 8.70
N ARG A 26 22.35 6.63 8.69
CA ARG A 26 21.70 6.20 7.44
C ARG A 26 21.05 7.39 6.72
N ASN A 27 20.41 8.29 7.46
CA ASN A 27 19.79 9.49 6.89
C ASN A 27 20.84 10.47 6.33
N GLU A 28 21.97 10.63 7.00
CA GLU A 28 23.11 11.42 6.51
C GLU A 28 23.69 10.84 5.21
N GLU A 29 23.89 9.51 5.16
CA GLU A 29 24.37 8.81 3.97
C GLU A 29 23.40 8.95 2.79
N LEU A 30 22.10 8.79 3.04
CA LEU A 30 21.05 9.02 2.04
C LEU A 30 21.04 10.49 1.57
N GLY A 31 21.28 11.44 2.46
CA GLY A 31 21.40 12.86 2.12
C GLY A 31 22.56 13.12 1.16
N ARG A 32 23.73 12.54 1.42
CA ARG A 32 24.91 12.66 0.56
C ARG A 32 24.67 12.06 -0.83
N MET A 33 24.10 10.86 -0.89
CA MET A 33 23.78 10.22 -2.16
C MET A 33 22.75 11.02 -2.99
N LYS A 34 21.77 11.68 -2.34
CA LYS A 34 20.82 12.56 -3.03
C LYS A 34 21.49 13.80 -3.61
N GLN A 35 22.42 14.41 -2.88
CA GLN A 35 23.17 15.57 -3.36
C GLN A 35 24.07 15.20 -4.54
N GLU A 36 24.74 14.05 -4.47
CA GLU A 36 25.57 13.52 -5.56
C GLU A 36 24.74 13.27 -6.83
N LEU A 37 23.52 12.75 -6.68
CA LEU A 37 22.61 12.52 -7.79
C LEU A 37 22.18 13.81 -8.48
N VAL A 38 21.92 14.88 -7.72
CA VAL A 38 21.63 16.21 -8.27
C VAL A 38 22.84 16.71 -9.07
N ALA A 39 24.04 16.64 -8.49
CA ALA A 39 25.27 17.07 -9.16
C ALA A 39 25.55 16.28 -10.46
N LEU A 40 25.30 14.97 -10.48
CA LEU A 40 25.44 14.15 -11.69
C LEU A 40 24.40 14.51 -12.76
N ARG A 41 23.16 14.83 -12.37
CA ARG A 41 22.12 15.28 -13.30
C ARG A 41 22.44 16.64 -13.90
N GLU A 42 22.94 17.58 -13.10
CA GLU A 42 23.41 18.88 -13.57
C GLU A 42 24.54 18.72 -14.59
N LYS A 43 25.54 17.88 -14.28
CA LYS A 43 26.62 17.54 -15.22
C LYS A 43 26.11 16.88 -16.51
N ALA A 44 25.10 16.01 -16.43
CA ALA A 44 24.53 15.36 -17.60
C ALA A 44 23.69 16.30 -18.48
N GLN A 45 23.04 17.30 -17.88
CA GLN A 45 22.23 18.31 -18.59
C GLN A 45 23.05 19.50 -19.10
N HIS A 46 24.28 19.67 -18.62
CA HIS A 46 25.13 20.78 -19.04
C HIS A 46 25.39 20.73 -20.57
N PRO A 47 25.24 21.87 -21.28
CA PRO A 47 25.29 21.91 -22.75
C PRO A 47 26.67 21.51 -23.31
N GLU A 48 27.74 21.74 -22.55
CA GLU A 48 29.12 21.41 -22.94
C GLU A 48 29.53 19.96 -22.66
N THR A 49 28.64 19.14 -22.07
CA THR A 49 28.98 17.75 -21.77
C THR A 49 28.98 16.91 -23.05
N PRO A 50 30.10 16.25 -23.40
CA PRO A 50 30.19 15.39 -24.58
C PRO A 50 29.15 14.27 -24.54
N GLU A 51 28.62 13.84 -25.69
CA GLU A 51 27.58 12.80 -25.74
C GLU A 51 28.02 11.47 -25.11
N GLU A 52 29.29 11.09 -25.28
CA GLU A 52 29.88 9.90 -24.66
C GLU A 52 29.89 10.01 -23.13
N ALA A 53 30.32 11.16 -22.60
CA ALA A 53 30.29 11.46 -21.17
C ALA A 53 28.86 11.54 -20.61
N ARG A 54 27.89 12.04 -21.40
CA ARG A 54 26.46 12.01 -21.03
C ARG A 54 25.93 10.57 -20.92
N GLY A 55 26.39 9.66 -21.77
CA GLY A 55 26.06 8.24 -21.71
C GLY A 55 26.56 7.58 -20.42
N GLU A 56 27.80 7.87 -20.04
CA GLU A 56 28.41 7.40 -18.78
C GLU A 56 27.71 7.98 -17.56
N LEU A 57 27.48 9.30 -17.53
CA LEU A 57 26.75 9.97 -16.46
C LEU A 57 25.33 9.43 -16.29
N LYS A 58 24.62 9.09 -17.38
CA LYS A 58 23.30 8.44 -17.29
C LYS A 58 23.36 7.07 -16.62
N ARG A 59 24.42 6.28 -16.88
CA ARG A 59 24.62 4.97 -16.23
C ARG A 59 24.95 5.15 -14.74
N GLU A 60 25.79 6.12 -14.40
CA GLU A 60 26.12 6.46 -13.01
C GLU A 60 24.88 6.94 -12.24
N ILE A 61 24.07 7.82 -12.83
CA ILE A 61 22.79 8.26 -12.27
C ILE A 61 21.88 7.07 -12.01
N GLN A 62 21.72 6.15 -12.98
CA GLN A 62 20.89 4.95 -12.78
C GLN A 62 21.40 4.05 -11.65
N GLN A 63 22.71 3.85 -11.55
CA GLN A 63 23.29 3.03 -10.49
C GLN A 63 23.11 3.69 -9.11
N LEU A 64 23.29 5.00 -9.02
CA LEU A 64 23.12 5.76 -7.79
C LEU A 64 21.63 5.82 -7.36
N GLU A 65 20.71 5.96 -8.32
CA GLU A 65 19.26 5.83 -8.09
C GLU A 65 18.89 4.45 -7.53
N GLN A 66 19.44 3.37 -8.08
CA GLN A 66 19.21 2.02 -7.56
C GLN A 66 19.75 1.84 -6.14
N ARG A 67 20.92 2.39 -5.84
CA ARG A 67 21.51 2.36 -4.49
C ARG A 67 20.67 3.15 -3.50
N LEU A 68 20.22 4.36 -3.86
CA LEU A 68 19.31 5.17 -3.05
C LEU A 68 18.01 4.44 -2.77
N LYS A 69 17.44 3.78 -3.77
CA LYS A 69 16.22 2.98 -3.62
C LYS A 69 16.40 1.84 -2.62
N GLN A 70 17.50 1.09 -2.74
CA GLN A 70 17.85 0.03 -1.80
C GLN A 70 18.11 0.56 -0.38
N ALA A 71 18.85 1.67 -0.26
CA ALA A 71 19.22 2.28 1.01
C ALA A 71 18.06 2.99 1.71
N ALA A 72 17.10 3.56 0.97
CA ALA A 72 15.89 4.19 1.51
C ALA A 72 14.88 3.17 2.05
N GLY A 73 15.11 1.87 1.85
CA GLY A 73 14.14 0.85 2.21
C GLY A 73 12.88 0.87 1.34
N GLU A 74 12.87 1.72 0.29
CA GLU A 74 12.00 1.55 -0.86
C GLU A 74 12.46 0.29 -1.58
N ARG A 75 12.03 -0.87 -1.06
CA ARG A 75 12.03 -2.11 -1.82
C ARG A 75 11.59 -1.72 -3.22
N PRO A 76 12.39 -2.03 -4.27
CA PRO A 76 11.84 -1.95 -5.59
C PRO A 76 10.52 -2.72 -5.53
N ALA A 77 9.50 -2.22 -6.21
CA ALA A 77 8.42 -3.05 -6.70
C ALA A 77 8.99 -4.09 -7.69
N VAL A 78 10.02 -4.83 -7.27
CA VAL A 78 10.16 -6.23 -7.58
C VAL A 78 8.82 -6.79 -7.19
N LYS A 79 8.14 -7.37 -8.16
CA LYS A 79 7.13 -8.39 -7.96
C LYS A 79 7.78 -9.52 -7.14
N LYS A 80 8.05 -9.27 -5.86
CA LYS A 80 8.43 -10.30 -4.90
C LYS A 80 7.13 -10.95 -4.54
N ALA A 81 6.91 -12.11 -5.16
CA ALA A 81 6.19 -13.20 -4.56
C ALA A 81 6.77 -13.42 -3.16
N GLU A 82 6.26 -12.69 -2.17
CA GLU A 82 6.45 -13.04 -0.78
C GLU A 82 5.57 -14.25 -0.52
N ALA A 83 6.21 -15.33 -0.08
CA ALA A 83 5.60 -16.51 0.49
C ALA A 83 4.95 -16.19 1.86
N GLY A 84 4.02 -15.23 1.87
CA GLY A 84 2.85 -15.27 2.73
C GLY A 84 1.72 -15.75 1.85
N LYS A 85 0.85 -16.64 2.37
CA LYS A 85 -0.28 -17.23 1.64
C LYS A 85 -0.85 -16.22 0.63
N PRO A 86 -1.06 -16.60 -0.66
CA PRO A 86 -1.76 -15.72 -1.55
C PRO A 86 -3.15 -15.55 -0.94
N GLU A 87 -3.39 -14.44 -0.26
CA GLU A 87 -4.67 -13.79 -0.35
C GLU A 87 -4.84 -13.63 -1.84
N LYS A 88 -5.55 -14.59 -2.44
CA LYS A 88 -6.04 -14.51 -3.80
C LYS A 88 -6.77 -13.18 -3.80
N LYS A 89 -6.10 -12.11 -4.24
CA LYS A 89 -6.80 -10.92 -4.72
C LYS A 89 -7.86 -11.54 -5.62
N PRO A 90 -9.14 -11.35 -5.30
CA PRO A 90 -10.20 -11.98 -6.06
C PRO A 90 -9.88 -11.76 -7.53
N GLU A 91 -9.57 -12.84 -8.25
CA GLU A 91 -9.08 -12.72 -9.60
C GLU A 91 -10.22 -12.08 -10.38
N LEU A 92 -10.07 -10.78 -10.68
CA LEU A 92 -10.98 -10.08 -11.58
C LEU A 92 -11.07 -10.96 -12.82
N THR A 93 -12.31 -11.25 -13.25
CA THR A 93 -12.54 -12.00 -14.47
C THR A 93 -11.76 -11.34 -15.62
N PRO A 94 -11.32 -12.09 -16.64
CA PRO A 94 -10.55 -11.53 -17.75
C PRO A 94 -11.19 -10.27 -18.35
N GLU A 95 -12.51 -10.23 -18.43
CA GLU A 95 -13.29 -9.07 -18.89
C GLU A 95 -13.18 -7.84 -17.95
N LEU A 96 -13.21 -8.04 -16.63
CA LEU A 96 -13.04 -6.96 -15.66
C LEU A 96 -11.60 -6.43 -15.62
N ARG A 97 -10.60 -7.28 -15.92
CA ARG A 97 -9.20 -6.85 -16.04
C ARG A 97 -9.00 -5.92 -17.23
N GLU A 98 -9.55 -6.27 -18.39
CA GLU A 98 -9.46 -5.42 -19.58
C GLU A 98 -10.14 -4.06 -19.34
N GLN A 99 -11.31 -4.05 -18.67
CA GLN A 99 -11.99 -2.82 -18.29
C GLN A 99 -11.14 -1.98 -17.30
N ALA A 100 -10.48 -2.63 -16.33
CA ALA A 100 -9.57 -1.95 -15.40
C ALA A 100 -8.37 -1.32 -16.11
N GLU A 101 -7.73 -2.02 -17.06
CA GLU A 101 -6.62 -1.52 -17.84
C GLU A 101 -7.02 -0.32 -18.71
N ARG A 102 -8.21 -0.37 -19.32
CA ARG A 102 -8.78 0.76 -20.07
C ARG A 102 -8.99 1.99 -19.18
N LEU A 103 -9.49 1.80 -17.95
CA LEU A 103 -9.64 2.88 -16.97
C LEU A 103 -8.29 3.43 -16.49
N GLU A 104 -7.27 2.59 -16.36
CA GLU A 104 -5.92 3.03 -16.03
C GLU A 104 -5.32 3.89 -17.15
N LEU A 105 -5.50 3.48 -18.41
CA LEU A 105 -5.06 4.26 -19.56
C LEU A 105 -5.77 5.62 -19.63
N ALA A 106 -7.07 5.65 -19.36
CA ALA A 106 -7.84 6.89 -19.29
C ALA A 106 -7.37 7.81 -18.15
N ALA A 107 -7.03 7.25 -16.98
CA ALA A 107 -6.45 8.03 -15.88
C ALA A 107 -5.08 8.65 -16.24
N ARG A 108 -4.23 7.92 -16.98
CA ARG A 108 -2.98 8.47 -17.51
C ARG A 108 -3.24 9.63 -18.47
N ARG A 109 -4.24 9.51 -19.34
CA ARG A 109 -4.64 10.59 -20.27
C ARG A 109 -5.07 11.85 -19.51
N VAL A 110 -5.91 11.73 -18.49
CA VAL A 110 -6.30 12.86 -17.63
C VAL A 110 -5.07 13.54 -17.03
N LYS A 111 -4.14 12.76 -16.49
CA LYS A 111 -2.89 13.30 -15.94
C LYS A 111 -2.15 14.14 -16.97
N HIS A 112 -2.00 13.63 -18.20
CA HIS A 112 -1.34 14.37 -19.28
C HIS A 112 -2.08 15.66 -19.65
N VAL A 113 -3.42 15.65 -19.65
CA VAL A 113 -4.21 16.87 -19.91
C VAL A 113 -3.99 17.91 -18.81
N ARG A 114 -3.94 17.51 -17.53
CA ARG A 114 -3.61 18.43 -16.43
C ARG A 114 -2.21 19.01 -16.55
N THR A 115 -1.21 18.17 -16.84
CA THR A 115 0.16 18.64 -17.07
C THR A 115 0.25 19.59 -18.26
N ALA A 116 -0.50 19.33 -19.34
CA ALA A 116 -0.57 20.25 -20.47
C ALA A 116 -1.20 21.59 -20.06
N ALA A 117 -2.27 21.58 -19.26
CA ALA A 117 -2.89 22.80 -18.74
C ALA A 117 -1.94 23.61 -17.83
N GLU A 118 -1.20 22.93 -16.95
CA GLU A 118 -0.16 23.56 -16.11
C GLU A 118 0.93 24.22 -16.97
N ASN A 119 1.37 23.56 -18.04
CA ASN A 119 2.34 24.14 -18.98
C ASN A 119 1.77 25.36 -19.72
N LEU A 120 0.48 25.37 -20.06
CA LEU A 120 -0.18 26.52 -20.68
C LEU A 120 -0.32 27.69 -19.68
N MET A 121 -0.61 27.42 -18.41
CA MET A 121 -0.58 28.44 -17.35
C MET A 121 0.82 29.07 -17.23
N ALA A 122 1.86 28.23 -17.25
CA ALA A 122 3.25 28.70 -17.18
C ALA A 122 3.67 29.48 -18.43
N ALA A 123 3.04 29.23 -19.57
CA ALA A 123 3.22 29.97 -20.82
C ALA A 123 2.30 31.20 -20.95
N GLU A 124 1.67 31.64 -19.85
CA GLU A 124 0.77 32.81 -19.80
C GLU A 124 -0.44 32.71 -20.74
N MET A 125 -0.93 31.49 -20.98
CA MET A 125 -2.15 31.23 -21.75
C MET A 125 -3.27 30.68 -20.84
N PRO A 126 -3.81 31.51 -19.92
CA PRO A 126 -4.72 31.05 -18.88
C PRO A 126 -6.05 30.54 -19.44
N ASP A 127 -6.60 31.17 -20.48
CA ASP A 127 -7.93 30.79 -21.00
C ASP A 127 -7.94 29.34 -21.50
N MET A 128 -6.96 28.97 -22.33
CA MET A 128 -6.80 27.60 -22.83
C MET A 128 -6.45 26.60 -21.71
N ALA A 129 -5.69 27.03 -20.70
CA ALA A 129 -5.41 26.19 -19.55
C ALA A 129 -6.66 25.89 -18.72
N HIS A 130 -7.53 26.88 -18.50
CA HIS A 130 -8.80 26.70 -17.78
C HIS A 130 -9.73 25.75 -18.54
N GLU A 131 -9.82 25.86 -19.86
CA GLU A 131 -10.59 24.93 -20.68
C GLU A 131 -10.08 23.48 -20.55
N LEU A 132 -8.75 23.27 -20.60
CA LEU A 132 -8.16 21.94 -20.41
C LEU A 132 -8.36 21.40 -18.99
N MET A 133 -8.30 22.26 -17.98
CA MET A 133 -8.58 21.88 -16.59
C MET A 133 -10.02 21.45 -16.41
N GLN A 134 -11.00 22.21 -16.93
CA GLN A 134 -12.41 21.84 -16.89
C GLN A 134 -12.67 20.52 -17.63
N ARG A 135 -12.01 20.32 -18.78
CA ARG A 135 -12.09 19.06 -19.52
C ARG A 135 -11.50 17.90 -18.72
N ALA A 136 -10.35 18.09 -18.07
CA ALA A 136 -9.75 17.08 -17.22
C ALA A 136 -10.66 16.74 -16.02
N GLU A 137 -11.29 17.73 -15.39
CA GLU A 137 -12.26 17.51 -14.31
C GLU A 137 -13.48 16.71 -14.77
N GLY A 138 -14.04 17.02 -15.95
CA GLY A 138 -15.12 16.23 -16.54
C GLY A 138 -14.72 14.77 -16.74
N MET A 139 -13.54 14.54 -17.32
CA MET A 139 -12.99 13.20 -17.52
C MET A 139 -12.72 12.47 -16.20
N GLU A 140 -12.32 13.16 -15.13
CA GLU A 140 -12.14 12.57 -13.80
C GLU A 140 -13.44 12.11 -13.17
N ARG A 141 -14.50 12.91 -13.31
CA ARG A 141 -15.84 12.53 -12.83
C ARG A 141 -16.34 11.29 -13.57
N GLU A 142 -16.20 11.26 -14.89
CA GLU A 142 -16.54 10.08 -15.70
C GLU A 142 -15.72 8.84 -15.29
N LEU A 143 -14.41 9.01 -15.08
CA LEU A 143 -13.52 7.95 -14.60
C LEU A 143 -13.91 7.45 -13.20
N ALA A 144 -14.30 8.35 -12.29
CA ALA A 144 -14.72 7.98 -10.94
C ALA A 144 -15.99 7.13 -10.99
N VAL A 145 -16.99 7.55 -11.76
CA VAL A 145 -18.23 6.81 -11.96
C VAL A 145 -17.95 5.45 -12.61
N ALA A 146 -17.10 5.39 -13.64
CA ALA A 146 -16.77 4.15 -14.31
C ALA A 146 -15.97 3.17 -13.40
N LYS A 147 -15.10 3.69 -12.54
CA LYS A 147 -14.39 2.89 -11.51
C LYS A 147 -15.36 2.36 -10.46
N GLU A 148 -16.29 3.18 -9.99
CA GLU A 148 -17.32 2.77 -9.04
C GLU A 148 -18.22 1.68 -9.62
N GLN A 149 -18.66 1.83 -10.87
CA GLN A 149 -19.40 0.78 -11.58
C GLN A 149 -18.60 -0.51 -11.76
N LEU A 150 -17.30 -0.40 -12.06
CA LEU A 150 -16.43 -1.57 -12.17
C LEU A 150 -16.27 -2.28 -10.82
N MET A 151 -16.10 -1.53 -9.73
CA MET A 151 -16.07 -2.08 -8.38
C MET A 151 -17.40 -2.75 -8.01
N HIS A 152 -18.53 -2.11 -8.29
CA HIS A 152 -19.84 -2.72 -8.08
C HIS A 152 -20.02 -4.02 -8.85
N ARG A 153 -19.55 -4.10 -10.11
CA ARG A 153 -19.60 -5.36 -10.90
C ARG A 153 -18.65 -6.43 -10.38
N ALA A 154 -17.45 -6.03 -9.95
CA ALA A 154 -16.48 -6.94 -9.34
C ALA A 154 -17.00 -7.52 -8.01
N HIS A 155 -17.71 -6.72 -7.22
CA HIS A 155 -18.34 -7.14 -5.97
C HIS A 155 -19.70 -7.83 -6.18
N ALA A 156 -20.45 -7.54 -7.24
CA ALA A 156 -21.70 -8.24 -7.54
C ALA A 156 -21.47 -9.69 -8.02
N GLY A 157 -20.30 -9.97 -8.62
CA GLY A 157 -19.91 -11.33 -9.03
C GLY A 157 -19.31 -12.19 -7.91
N GLN A 158 -19.08 -11.62 -6.72
CA GLN A 158 -18.57 -12.32 -5.54
C GLN A 158 -19.51 -12.04 -4.39
N GLY A 159 -20.34 -13.03 -4.04
CA GLY A 159 -21.44 -12.92 -3.09
C GLY A 159 -21.22 -11.88 -1.98
N GLU A 160 -22.17 -10.95 -1.92
CA GLU A 160 -22.40 -9.91 -0.91
C GLU A 160 -21.24 -8.94 -0.60
N PRO A 161 -21.55 -7.66 -0.36
CA PRO A 161 -20.54 -6.70 0.07
C PRO A 161 -20.06 -7.13 1.45
N ARG A 162 -18.82 -7.61 1.52
CA ARG A 162 -18.12 -7.75 2.80
C ARG A 162 -17.86 -6.35 3.33
N ASP A 163 -18.88 -5.81 4.00
CA ASP A 163 -18.78 -4.69 4.91
C ASP A 163 -17.53 -4.95 5.76
N GLU A 164 -16.56 -4.03 5.74
CA GLU A 164 -15.33 -4.13 6.53
C GLU A 164 -15.59 -4.10 8.05
N ARG A 165 -16.87 -4.10 8.46
CA ARG A 165 -17.40 -4.23 9.84
C ARG A 165 -18.06 -5.59 10.13
N GLY A 166 -18.28 -6.42 9.10
CA GLY A 166 -18.99 -7.71 9.15
C GLY A 166 -18.19 -8.88 9.74
N PRO A 167 -16.93 -9.16 9.33
CA PRO A 167 -16.27 -10.42 9.71
C PRO A 167 -15.91 -10.50 11.20
N GLN A 168 -15.82 -9.37 11.91
CA GLN A 168 -15.58 -9.36 13.35
C GLN A 168 -16.88 -9.54 14.15
N ARG A 169 -17.96 -8.86 13.78
CA ARG A 169 -19.26 -9.00 14.46
C ARG A 169 -19.90 -10.36 14.23
N GLU A 170 -19.76 -10.90 13.03
CA GLU A 170 -20.28 -12.22 12.69
C GLU A 170 -19.46 -13.33 13.36
N ALA A 171 -18.12 -13.14 13.47
CA ALA A 171 -17.29 -14.03 14.26
C ALA A 171 -17.56 -13.96 15.77
N GLU A 172 -17.91 -12.77 16.30
CA GLU A 172 -18.35 -12.60 17.69
C GLU A 172 -19.71 -13.25 17.94
N ALA A 173 -20.69 -13.03 17.07
CA ALA A 173 -22.01 -13.66 17.16
C ALA A 173 -21.91 -15.20 17.11
N LEU A 174 -21.11 -15.75 16.18
CA LEU A 174 -20.88 -17.19 16.08
C LEU A 174 -20.13 -17.74 17.31
N ARG A 175 -19.25 -16.97 17.94
CA ARG A 175 -18.57 -17.38 19.18
C ARG A 175 -19.52 -17.40 20.37
N ASP A 176 -20.42 -16.43 20.45
CA ASP A 176 -21.42 -16.35 21.51
C ASP A 176 -22.45 -17.46 21.37
N GLU A 177 -22.90 -17.75 20.15
CA GLU A 177 -23.78 -18.89 19.85
C GLU A 177 -23.09 -20.23 20.18
N ASN A 178 -21.80 -20.38 19.82
CA ASN A 178 -21.05 -21.59 20.19
C ASN A 178 -20.95 -21.76 21.71
N ARG A 179 -20.77 -20.67 22.46
CA ARG A 179 -20.74 -20.72 23.94
C ARG A 179 -22.11 -21.10 24.51
N ALA A 180 -23.19 -20.53 23.97
CA ALA A 180 -24.55 -20.88 24.38
C ALA A 180 -24.82 -22.38 24.17
N LEU A 181 -24.53 -22.89 22.98
CA LEU A 181 -24.69 -24.31 22.63
C LEU A 181 -23.80 -25.23 23.49
N GLN A 182 -22.57 -24.80 23.82
CA GLN A 182 -21.70 -25.58 24.72
C GLN A 182 -22.24 -25.63 26.15
N ASN A 183 -22.89 -24.56 26.62
CA ASN A 183 -23.53 -24.54 27.94
C ASN A 183 -24.77 -25.45 27.95
N GLU A 184 -25.63 -25.37 26.92
CA GLU A 184 -26.79 -26.24 26.79
C GLU A 184 -26.37 -27.72 26.73
N LEU A 185 -25.32 -28.05 25.96
CA LEU A 185 -24.78 -29.41 25.93
C LEU A 185 -24.25 -29.87 27.29
N ARG A 186 -23.68 -28.96 28.08
CA ARG A 186 -23.20 -29.28 29.44
C ARG A 186 -24.37 -29.54 30.38
N GLU A 187 -25.42 -28.74 30.31
CA GLU A 187 -26.63 -28.91 31.13
C GLU A 187 -27.38 -30.20 30.77
N LEU A 188 -27.55 -30.48 29.47
CA LEU A 188 -28.16 -31.72 29.00
C LEU A 188 -27.34 -32.95 29.43
N ARG A 189 -26.00 -32.89 29.35
CA ARG A 189 -25.14 -33.97 29.88
C ARG A 189 -25.32 -34.16 31.38
N GLY A 190 -25.37 -33.08 32.15
CA GLY A 190 -25.62 -33.13 33.59
C GLY A 190 -26.99 -33.70 33.96
N LEU A 191 -28.03 -33.37 33.19
CA LEU A 191 -29.38 -33.94 33.36
C LEU A 191 -29.40 -35.44 33.01
N VAL A 192 -28.74 -35.85 31.92
CA VAL A 192 -28.63 -37.27 31.56
C VAL A 192 -27.86 -38.06 32.61
N GLU A 193 -26.79 -37.50 33.19
CA GLU A 193 -26.06 -38.14 34.28
C GLU A 193 -26.89 -38.26 35.55
N LYS A 194 -27.65 -37.23 35.93
CA LYS A 194 -28.59 -37.29 37.06
C LYS A 194 -29.68 -38.33 36.86
N LEU A 195 -30.30 -38.36 35.67
CA LEU A 195 -31.33 -39.35 35.34
C LEU A 195 -30.77 -40.78 35.30
N ARG A 196 -29.51 -40.97 34.86
CA ARG A 196 -28.83 -42.28 34.94
C ARG A 196 -28.51 -42.68 36.38
N ALA A 197 -28.16 -41.73 37.24
CA ALA A 197 -27.91 -41.99 38.66
C ALA A 197 -29.20 -42.26 39.45
N GLU A 198 -30.33 -41.66 39.05
CA GLU A 198 -31.64 -41.82 39.70
C GLU A 198 -32.41 -43.05 39.16
N GLY A 199 -32.30 -43.36 37.88
CA GLY A 199 -32.94 -44.53 37.23
C GLY A 199 -32.14 -45.84 37.33
N GLY A 200 -31.00 -45.83 38.04
CA GLY A 200 -30.15 -47.00 38.28
C GLY A 200 -30.42 -47.72 39.61
N ARG A 201 -31.58 -47.52 40.24
CA ARG A 201 -32.07 -48.32 41.38
C ARG A 201 -33.26 -49.16 40.98
#